data_AF-A0A2M8C4G1-F1
#
_entry.id   AF-A0A2M8C4G1-F1
#
_cell.length_a   1.000
_cell.length_b   1.000
_cell.length_c   1.000
_cell.angle_alpha   90.00
_cell.angle_beta   90.00
_cell.angle_gamma   90.00
#
_symmetry.space_group_name_H-M   'P 1'
#
loop_
_entity.id
_entity.type
_entity.pdbx_description
1 polymer ?
#
loop_
_entity_poly.entity_id
_entity_poly.type
_entity_poly.pdbx_seq_one_letter_code
_entity_poly.pdbx_strand_id
1 'polypeptide(L)'
;MPTVRKQVVAICFSDTHLSLKAPVARAGEDDWLEAQERYLNQLRTLAEEYKADILCAGDIFDRWNSPPELINWAIEKLPQMYAIPGQHDLPLHSLELIHRSAYWTLKEAKKIVDLSTIDKVRINGDVHIHGFPWGKPLKPPPKDGAVHVALVHQYV
;
A
#
# COMPACT_ATOMS: atom_id res chain seq x y z
N MET A 1 -36.15 7.20 13.08
CA MET A 1 -35.30 7.35 11.88
C MET A 1 -34.46 6.09 11.76
N PRO A 2 -34.29 5.50 10.57
CA PRO A 2 -33.38 4.38 10.42
C PRO A 2 -31.97 4.87 10.74
N THR A 3 -31.30 4.20 11.67
CA THR A 3 -29.91 4.49 12.02
C THR A 3 -29.07 4.05 10.82
N VAL A 4 -28.55 5.01 10.04
CA VAL A 4 -27.59 4.69 8.98
C VAL A 4 -26.33 4.16 9.67
N ARG A 5 -26.13 2.84 9.62
CA ARG A 5 -24.86 2.25 10.07
C ARG A 5 -23.78 2.70 9.10
N LYS A 6 -22.81 3.47 9.59
CA LYS A 6 -21.61 3.80 8.84
C LYS A 6 -20.84 2.51 8.60
N GLN A 7 -20.73 2.10 7.35
CA GLN A 7 -19.91 0.96 6.94
C GLN A 7 -18.49 1.45 6.67
N VAL A 8 -17.50 0.80 7.28
CA VAL A 8 -16.09 0.99 6.90
C VAL A 8 -15.88 0.29 5.56
N VAL A 9 -15.36 1.03 4.58
CA VAL A 9 -15.18 0.52 3.21
C VAL A 9 -13.74 0.05 2.99
N ALA A 10 -12.77 0.80 3.51
CA ALA A 10 -11.36 0.55 3.32
C ALA A 10 -10.53 1.02 4.51
N ILE A 11 -9.34 0.45 4.65
CA ILE A 11 -8.28 0.87 5.57
C ILE A 11 -7.16 1.46 4.72
N CYS A 12 -6.82 2.72 4.97
CA CYS A 12 -5.83 3.45 4.17
C CYS A 12 -4.55 3.68 4.97
N PHE A 13 -3.40 3.45 4.35
CA PHE A 13 -2.09 3.75 4.92
C PHE A 13 -1.06 4.00 3.79
N SER A 14 0.13 4.47 4.15
CA SER A 14 1.26 4.69 3.24
C SER A 14 2.56 4.72 4.04
N ASP A 15 3.70 4.79 3.34
CA ASP A 15 5.01 5.13 3.93
C ASP A 15 5.41 4.17 5.07
N THR A 16 5.22 2.86 4.83
CA THR A 16 5.58 1.83 5.81
C THR A 16 7.09 1.70 5.93
N HIS A 17 7.81 1.94 4.82
CA HIS A 17 9.27 1.88 4.75
C HIS A 17 9.87 0.65 5.42
N LEU A 18 9.38 -0.53 5.01
CA LEU A 18 9.90 -1.79 5.49
C LEU A 18 11.42 -1.85 5.33
N SER A 19 12.11 -2.23 6.39
CA SER A 19 13.57 -2.23 6.46
C SER A 19 14.10 -3.22 7.49
N LEU A 20 15.33 -3.70 7.30
CA LEU A 20 16.05 -4.50 8.30
C LEU A 20 16.72 -3.64 9.38
N LYS A 21 16.79 -2.33 9.18
CA LYS A 21 17.47 -1.39 10.08
C LYS A 21 16.47 -0.39 10.64
N ALA A 22 16.36 -0.35 11.97
CA ALA A 22 15.52 0.63 12.63
C ALA A 22 15.99 2.07 12.33
N PRO A 23 15.05 3.01 12.13
CA PRO A 23 15.39 4.43 12.12
C PRO A 23 15.94 4.85 13.50
N VAL A 24 16.76 5.90 13.54
CA VAL A 24 17.41 6.37 14.78
C VAL A 24 16.39 6.65 15.89
N ALA A 25 15.22 7.20 15.54
CA ALA A 25 14.14 7.49 16.49
C ALA A 25 13.55 6.24 17.16
N ARG A 26 13.79 5.04 16.62
CA ARG A 26 13.36 3.74 17.17
C ARG A 26 14.54 2.82 17.46
N ALA A 27 15.72 3.38 17.72
CA ALA A 27 16.93 2.60 18.05
C ALA A 27 16.81 1.81 19.37
N GLY A 28 15.79 2.08 20.19
CA GLY A 28 15.51 1.33 21.42
C GLY A 28 14.56 0.14 21.24
N GLU A 29 14.12 -0.18 20.02
CA GLU A 29 13.39 -1.43 19.77
C GLU A 29 14.37 -2.61 19.80
N ASP A 30 14.07 -3.62 20.62
CA ASP A 30 14.90 -4.82 20.74
C ASP A 30 14.88 -5.65 19.44
N ASP A 31 13.69 -5.77 18.82
CA ASP A 31 13.49 -6.42 17.52
C ASP A 31 12.72 -5.48 16.57
N TRP A 32 13.43 -5.01 15.55
CA TRP A 32 12.87 -4.09 14.56
C TRP A 32 11.85 -4.75 13.61
N LEU A 33 12.02 -6.03 13.28
CA LEU A 33 11.08 -6.73 12.41
C LEU A 33 9.79 -7.03 13.18
N GLU A 34 9.90 -7.44 14.44
CA GLU A 34 8.73 -7.61 15.31
C GLU A 34 7.98 -6.28 15.45
N ALA A 35 8.71 -5.18 15.65
CA ALA A 35 8.14 -3.85 15.72
C ALA A 35 7.34 -3.46 14.47
N GLN A 36 7.82 -3.82 13.28
CA GLN A 36 7.10 -3.63 12.02
C GLN A 36 5.89 -4.58 11.92
N GLU A 37 6.06 -5.86 12.30
CA GLU A 37 4.98 -6.86 12.31
C GLU A 37 3.79 -6.44 13.16
N ARG A 38 4.01 -5.79 14.31
CA ARG A 38 2.93 -5.27 15.17
C ARG A 38 2.00 -4.30 14.42
N TYR A 39 2.53 -3.43 13.57
CA TYR A 39 1.70 -2.52 12.76
C TYR A 39 0.99 -3.25 11.62
N LEU A 40 1.66 -4.20 10.95
CA LEU A 40 1.03 -5.02 9.92
C LEU A 40 -0.13 -5.86 10.49
N ASN A 41 0.00 -6.35 11.73
CA ASN A 41 -1.05 -7.08 12.43
C ASN A 41 -2.24 -6.20 12.81
N GLN A 42 -2.03 -4.91 13.10
CA GLN A 42 -3.14 -3.96 13.27
C GLN A 42 -3.95 -3.83 11.97
N LEU A 43 -3.29 -3.71 10.82
CA LEU A 43 -3.97 -3.65 9.52
C LEU A 43 -4.80 -4.91 9.26
N ARG A 44 -4.24 -6.10 9.52
CA ARG A 44 -4.94 -7.39 9.39
C ARG A 44 -6.17 -7.45 10.29
N THR A 45 -5.99 -7.13 11.58
CA THR A 45 -7.07 -7.17 12.57
C THR A 45 -8.21 -6.26 12.17
N LEU A 46 -7.91 -5.02 11.75
CA LEU A 46 -8.92 -4.08 11.28
C LEU A 46 -9.60 -4.57 10.00
N ALA A 47 -8.84 -5.14 9.05
CA ALA A 47 -9.41 -5.62 7.79
C ALA A 47 -10.39 -6.76 8.01
N GLU A 48 -10.06 -7.67 8.93
CA GLU A 48 -10.93 -8.79 9.34
C GLU A 48 -12.17 -8.30 10.11
N GLU A 49 -11.98 -7.42 11.10
CA GLU A 49 -13.06 -6.86 11.93
C GLU A 49 -14.11 -6.14 11.07
N TYR A 50 -13.65 -5.29 10.15
CA TYR A 50 -14.52 -4.45 9.33
C TYR A 50 -14.89 -5.07 7.98
N LYS A 51 -14.28 -6.21 7.61
CA LYS A 51 -14.38 -6.82 6.27
C LYS A 51 -14.05 -5.80 5.18
N ALA A 52 -12.99 -5.03 5.40
CA ALA A 52 -12.62 -3.87 4.59
C ALA A 52 -11.33 -4.16 3.80
N ASP A 53 -11.25 -3.61 2.59
CA ASP A 53 -10.07 -3.71 1.76
C ASP A 53 -8.95 -2.79 2.28
N ILE A 54 -7.69 -3.20 2.13
CA ILE A 54 -6.54 -2.40 2.52
C ILE A 54 -5.98 -1.68 1.29
N LEU A 55 -5.78 -0.37 1.42
CA LEU A 55 -5.24 0.50 0.38
C LEU A 55 -3.91 1.12 0.85
N CYS A 56 -2.83 0.82 0.14
CA CYS A 56 -1.49 1.36 0.39
C CYS A 56 -1.14 2.43 -0.65
N ALA A 57 -0.97 3.68 -0.23
CA ALA A 57 -0.61 4.78 -1.13
C ALA A 57 0.90 4.89 -1.42
N GLY A 58 1.66 3.80 -1.28
CA GLY A 58 3.06 3.70 -1.68
C GLY A 58 4.06 3.72 -0.54
N ASP A 59 5.33 3.58 -0.94
CA ASP A 59 6.51 3.45 -0.08
C ASP A 59 6.38 2.29 0.92
N ILE A 60 6.15 1.10 0.35
CA ILE A 60 6.13 -0.16 1.12
C ILE A 60 7.51 -0.44 1.69
N PHE A 61 8.58 -0.27 0.90
CA PHE A 61 9.95 -0.49 1.34
C PHE A 61 10.71 0.84 1.54
N ASP A 62 11.70 0.85 2.44
CA ASP A 62 12.63 1.99 2.55
C ASP A 62 13.45 2.19 1.27
N ARG A 63 13.70 1.11 0.51
CA ARG A 63 14.43 1.14 -0.76
C ARG A 63 13.90 0.12 -1.75
N TRP A 64 13.98 0.47 -3.02
CA TRP A 64 13.53 -0.36 -4.14
C TRP A 64 14.24 -1.71 -4.20
N ASN A 65 15.52 -1.78 -3.78
CA ASN A 65 16.37 -2.97 -3.85
C ASN A 65 16.52 -3.66 -2.48
N SER A 66 15.41 -3.85 -1.77
CA SER A 66 15.42 -4.56 -0.50
C SER A 66 16.04 -5.96 -0.62
N PRO A 67 16.78 -6.44 0.40
CA PRO A 67 17.42 -7.75 0.36
C PRO A 67 16.39 -8.88 0.34
N PRO A 68 16.71 -10.06 -0.22
CA PRO A 68 15.79 -11.20 -0.28
C PRO A 68 15.17 -11.60 1.06
N GLU A 69 15.92 -11.48 2.16
CA GLU A 69 15.44 -11.71 3.53
C GLU A 69 14.19 -10.87 3.84
N LEU A 70 14.27 -9.55 3.61
CA LEU A 70 13.17 -8.63 3.87
C LEU A 70 12.00 -8.85 2.89
N ILE A 71 12.29 -9.19 1.63
CA ILE A 71 11.26 -9.49 0.63
C ILE A 71 10.48 -10.74 1.05
N ASN A 72 11.16 -11.81 1.42
CA ASN A 72 10.53 -13.05 1.87
C ASN A 72 9.69 -12.81 3.13
N TRP A 73 10.23 -12.07 4.09
CA TRP A 73 9.50 -11.65 5.28
C TRP A 73 8.25 -10.83 4.91
N ALA A 74 8.35 -9.89 3.98
CA ALA A 74 7.20 -9.08 3.54
C ALA A 74 6.13 -9.92 2.83
N ILE A 75 6.51 -10.91 2.01
CA ILE A 75 5.56 -11.86 1.38
C ILE A 75 4.77 -12.62 2.46
N GLU A 76 5.42 -13.02 3.55
CA GLU A 76 4.77 -13.69 4.67
C GLU A 76 3.91 -12.72 5.50
N LYS A 77 4.47 -11.57 5.88
CA LYS A 77 3.95 -10.70 6.95
C LYS A 77 3.09 -9.53 6.49
N LEU A 78 3.12 -9.14 5.22
CA LEU A 78 2.15 -8.15 4.74
C LEU A 78 0.73 -8.76 4.77
N PRO A 79 -0.33 -7.95 4.86
CA PRO A 79 -1.65 -8.37 4.43
C PRO A 79 -1.74 -8.33 2.89
N GLN A 80 -2.78 -8.96 2.33
CA GLN A 80 -3.12 -8.73 0.92
C GLN A 80 -3.77 -7.34 0.79
N MET A 81 -3.37 -6.57 -0.23
CA MET A 81 -3.80 -5.17 -0.35
C MET A 81 -3.77 -4.66 -1.79
N TYR A 82 -4.46 -3.55 -2.04
CA TYR A 82 -4.28 -2.74 -3.24
C TYR A 82 -3.20 -1.70 -2.98
N ALA A 83 -2.27 -1.53 -3.91
CA ALA A 83 -1.16 -0.61 -3.71
C ALA A 83 -0.81 0.15 -4.99
N ILE A 84 -0.15 1.28 -4.81
CA ILE A 84 0.64 1.96 -5.85
C ILE A 84 2.09 2.02 -5.36
N PRO A 85 3.11 2.02 -6.24
CA PRO A 85 4.49 2.30 -5.82
C PRO A 85 4.68 3.79 -5.53
N GLY A 86 5.35 4.09 -4.41
CA GLY A 86 5.90 5.43 -4.13
C GLY A 86 7.30 5.60 -4.72
N GLN A 87 8.00 6.70 -4.45
CA GLN A 87 9.36 6.91 -4.97
C GLN A 87 10.38 5.91 -4.42
N HIS A 88 10.28 5.52 -3.14
CA HIS A 88 11.23 4.59 -2.54
C HIS A 88 11.09 3.19 -3.10
N ASP A 89 9.91 2.82 -3.57
CA ASP A 89 9.63 1.54 -4.23
C ASP A 89 10.21 1.45 -5.66
N LEU A 90 10.62 2.57 -6.26
CA LEU A 90 11.00 2.66 -7.67
C LEU A 90 12.52 2.86 -7.89
N PRO A 91 13.18 2.04 -8.72
CA PRO A 91 14.57 2.27 -9.09
C PRO A 91 14.70 3.59 -9.85
N LEU A 92 15.60 4.46 -9.40
CA LEU A 92 15.79 5.81 -9.97
C LEU A 92 14.49 6.63 -10.05
N HIS A 93 13.51 6.34 -9.17
CA HIS A 93 12.18 6.92 -9.18
C HIS A 93 11.44 6.74 -10.52
N SER A 94 11.80 5.71 -11.30
CA SER A 94 11.24 5.45 -12.63
C SER A 94 10.29 4.26 -12.60
N LEU A 95 9.04 4.51 -12.98
CA LEU A 95 8.03 3.47 -13.15
C LEU A 95 8.41 2.48 -14.27
N GLU A 96 9.20 2.90 -15.26
CA GLU A 96 9.68 2.01 -16.34
C GLU A 96 10.57 0.89 -15.81
N LEU A 97 11.24 1.13 -14.68
CA LEU A 97 12.14 0.19 -14.03
C LEU A 97 11.48 -0.60 -12.90
N ILE A 98 10.17 -0.42 -12.66
CA ILE A 98 9.45 -1.03 -11.52
C ILE A 98 9.69 -2.54 -11.42
N HIS A 99 9.78 -3.26 -12.53
CA HIS A 99 9.99 -4.71 -12.58
C HIS A 99 11.29 -5.19 -11.89
N ARG A 100 12.22 -4.28 -11.59
CA ARG A 100 13.47 -4.56 -10.86
C ARG A 100 13.34 -4.41 -9.34
N SER A 101 12.20 -3.94 -8.83
CA SER A 101 12.05 -3.61 -7.41
C SER A 101 11.45 -4.73 -6.56
N ALA A 102 11.68 -4.62 -5.25
CA ALA A 102 11.05 -5.43 -4.23
C ALA A 102 9.51 -5.32 -4.28
N TYR A 103 8.98 -4.12 -4.56
CA TYR A 103 7.55 -3.90 -4.78
C TYR A 103 7.00 -4.81 -5.90
N TRP A 104 7.71 -4.90 -7.03
CA TRP A 104 7.26 -5.77 -8.12
C TRP A 104 7.29 -7.25 -7.76
N THR A 105 8.22 -7.66 -6.89
CA THR A 105 8.23 -9.03 -6.37
C THR A 105 6.98 -9.32 -5.54
N LEU A 106 6.50 -8.37 -4.74
CA LEU A 106 5.24 -8.52 -4.02
C LEU A 106 4.04 -8.66 -4.97
N LYS A 107 4.05 -7.91 -6.10
CA LYS A 107 3.02 -8.04 -7.13
C LYS A 107 3.04 -9.43 -7.78
N GLU A 108 4.22 -9.92 -8.19
CA GLU A 108 4.35 -11.27 -8.78
C GLU A 108 4.00 -12.38 -7.78
N ALA A 109 4.29 -12.18 -6.49
CA ALA A 109 3.86 -13.06 -5.40
C ALA A 109 2.35 -12.95 -5.08
N LYS A 110 1.58 -12.11 -5.80
CA LYS A 110 0.15 -11.82 -5.58
C LYS A 110 -0.16 -11.29 -4.18
N LYS A 111 0.85 -10.70 -3.52
CA LYS A 111 0.68 -10.09 -2.21
C LYS A 111 0.01 -8.73 -2.32
N ILE A 112 0.30 -8.01 -3.40
CA ILE A 112 -0.33 -6.73 -3.72
C ILE A 112 -1.02 -6.80 -5.08
N VAL A 113 -2.13 -6.07 -5.20
CA VAL A 113 -2.75 -5.73 -6.47
C VAL A 113 -2.25 -4.34 -6.86
N ASP A 114 -1.37 -4.29 -7.86
CA ASP A 114 -0.72 -3.05 -8.28
C ASP A 114 -1.64 -2.19 -9.18
N LEU A 115 -2.14 -1.10 -8.59
CA LEU A 115 -3.00 -0.13 -9.26
C LEU A 115 -2.25 0.81 -10.21
N SER A 116 -0.92 0.71 -10.35
CA SER A 116 -0.18 1.45 -11.38
C SER A 116 -0.43 0.91 -12.80
N THR A 117 -0.94 -0.32 -12.89
CA THR A 117 -1.16 -1.05 -14.16
C THR A 117 -2.63 -1.17 -14.55
N ILE A 118 -3.54 -0.63 -13.73
CA ILE A 118 -4.99 -0.78 -13.89
C ILE A 118 -5.63 0.60 -13.80
N ASP A 119 -6.56 0.91 -14.72
CA ASP A 119 -7.23 2.23 -14.74
C ASP A 119 -8.03 2.51 -13.47
N LYS A 120 -8.84 1.53 -13.03
CA LYS A 120 -9.58 1.58 -11.77
C LYS A 120 -9.97 0.18 -11.30
N VAL A 121 -10.16 0.03 -10.00
CA VAL A 121 -10.77 -1.16 -9.40
C VAL A 121 -12.00 -0.78 -8.60
N ARG A 122 -12.99 -1.66 -8.55
CA ARG A 122 -14.13 -1.50 -7.65
C ARG A 122 -13.93 -2.37 -6.41
N ILE A 123 -14.08 -1.76 -5.24
CA ILE A 123 -14.02 -2.43 -3.94
C ILE A 123 -15.39 -2.45 -3.25
N ASN A 124 -15.46 -2.93 -2.01
CA ASN A 124 -16.69 -2.98 -1.23
C ASN A 124 -17.44 -1.63 -1.19
N GLY A 125 -18.77 -1.67 -1.08
CA GLY A 125 -19.58 -0.45 -1.00
C GLY A 125 -19.68 0.37 -2.31
N ASP A 126 -19.36 -0.24 -3.45
CA ASP A 126 -19.40 0.39 -4.80
C ASP A 126 -18.46 1.61 -4.93
N VAL A 127 -17.32 1.55 -4.23
CA VAL A 127 -16.28 2.57 -4.29
C VAL A 127 -15.26 2.23 -5.38
N HIS A 128 -14.93 3.21 -6.21
CA HIS A 128 -13.94 3.08 -7.28
C HIS A 128 -12.58 3.65 -6.86
N ILE A 129 -11.54 2.83 -6.89
CA ILE A 129 -10.17 3.22 -6.55
C ILE A 129 -9.37 3.47 -7.82
N HIS A 130 -8.66 4.59 -7.87
CA HIS A 130 -7.80 5.03 -8.97
C HIS A 130 -6.36 5.18 -8.46
N GLY A 131 -5.40 4.58 -9.15
CA GLY A 131 -3.98 4.64 -8.76
C GLY A 131 -3.22 5.76 -9.46
N PHE A 132 -2.53 6.59 -8.68
CA PHE A 132 -1.64 7.65 -9.14
C PHE A 132 -0.27 7.48 -8.45
N PRO A 133 0.56 6.53 -8.93
CA PRO A 133 1.89 6.29 -8.37
C PRO A 133 2.81 7.49 -8.56
N TRP A 134 3.97 7.45 -7.91
CA TRP A 134 4.98 8.49 -8.04
C TRP A 134 5.26 8.85 -9.51
N GLY A 135 5.29 10.16 -9.79
CA GLY A 135 5.54 10.70 -11.13
C GLY A 135 4.37 10.60 -12.12
N LYS A 136 3.20 10.08 -11.72
CA LYS A 136 1.99 10.10 -12.56
C LYS A 136 1.06 11.28 -12.20
N PRO A 137 0.54 12.02 -13.19
CA PRO A 137 -0.36 13.15 -12.95
C PRO A 137 -1.74 12.68 -12.48
N LEU A 138 -2.34 13.42 -11.53
CA LEU A 138 -3.72 13.19 -11.13
C LEU A 138 -4.67 13.50 -12.29
N LYS A 139 -5.75 12.74 -12.36
CA LYS A 139 -6.84 12.95 -13.30
C LYS A 139 -8.15 13.14 -12.51
N PRO A 140 -9.03 14.06 -12.94
CA PRO A 140 -10.34 14.21 -12.30
C PRO A 140 -11.15 12.92 -12.46
N PRO A 141 -11.97 12.55 -11.46
CA PRO A 141 -12.84 11.39 -11.57
C PRO A 141 -13.96 11.65 -12.59
N PRO A 142 -14.56 10.58 -13.15
CA PRO A 142 -15.83 10.66 -13.86
C PRO A 142 -16.93 11.36 -13.04
N LYS A 143 -17.88 12.01 -13.72
CA LYS A 143 -19.06 12.63 -13.10
C LYS A 143 -20.28 11.71 -13.22
N ASP A 144 -20.21 10.54 -12.60
CA ASP A 144 -21.22 9.48 -12.70
C ASP A 144 -22.03 9.27 -11.40
N GLY A 145 -21.74 10.04 -10.35
CA GLY A 145 -22.43 9.96 -9.06
C GLY A 145 -21.93 8.86 -8.14
N ALA A 146 -20.95 8.06 -8.56
CA ALA A 146 -20.31 7.07 -7.70
C ALA A 146 -19.28 7.72 -6.76
N VAL A 147 -18.81 6.96 -5.77
CA VAL A 147 -17.72 7.40 -4.89
C VAL A 147 -16.39 6.99 -5.52
N HIS A 148 -15.52 7.96 -5.75
CA HIS A 148 -14.19 7.76 -6.30
C HIS A 148 -13.12 8.12 -5.27
N VAL A 149 -12.16 7.22 -5.08
CA VAL A 149 -10.99 7.44 -4.22
C VAL A 149 -9.75 7.42 -5.09
N ALA A 150 -8.90 8.43 -4.93
CA ALA A 150 -7.59 8.49 -5.55
C ALA A 150 -6.53 8.03 -4.53
N LEU A 151 -5.79 6.97 -4.87
CA LEU A 151 -4.55 6.61 -4.19
C LEU A 151 -3.42 7.37 -4.87
N VAL A 152 -2.72 8.23 -4.13
CA VAL A 152 -1.78 9.19 -4.70
C VAL A 152 -0.48 9.18 -3.91
N HIS A 153 0.66 9.14 -4.59
CA HIS A 153 1.97 9.35 -3.99
C HIS A 153 2.71 10.49 -4.71
N GLN A 154 2.75 11.68 -4.11
CA GLN A 154 3.35 12.89 -4.68
C GLN A 154 3.88 13.81 -3.57
N TYR A 155 4.88 14.64 -3.92
CA TYR A 155 5.29 15.75 -3.07
C TYR A 155 4.21 16.84 -3.09
N VAL A 156 3.78 17.30 -1.92
CA VAL A 156 2.75 18.34 -1.75
C VAL A 156 3.37 19.63 -1.24
#